data_AF-A0A166GRW3-F1
#
_entry.id   AF-A0A166GRW3-F1
#
_cell.length_a   1.000
_cell.length_b   1.000
_cell.length_c   1.000
_cell.angle_alpha   90.00
_cell.angle_beta   90.00
_cell.angle_gamma   90.00
#
_symmetry.space_group_name_H-M   'P 1'
#
loop_
_entity.id
_entity.type
_entity.pdbx_description
1 polymer ?
#
loop_
_entity_poly.entity_id
_entity_poly.type
_entity_poly.pdbx_seq_one_letter_code
_entity_poly.pdbx_strand_id
1 'polypeptide(L)'
;MQFEVDIPQSVHLPLQIYPMSDTSDENQVTVPRHLLLFQKLGASLRDDPTSVIVQLSDWLSDPMSPRLWVPFAYSMRGLAYEELNNIKMAKHDYTAGMLAYEELSRDLGPKVASRMTNNVTFMEARKRALPEVPPTPKIEPRLGPMYVIIDDERPGRLW
;
A
#
# COMPACT_ATOMS: atom_id res chain seq x y z
N MET A 1 6.01 25.18 43.30
CA MET A 1 6.65 24.10 42.53
C MET A 1 5.96 24.03 41.19
N GLN A 2 6.55 24.62 40.16
CA GLN A 2 6.10 24.49 38.77
C GLN A 2 6.97 23.42 38.12
N PHE A 3 6.34 22.41 37.53
CA PHE A 3 7.02 21.38 36.74
C PHE A 3 7.13 21.92 35.31
N GLU A 4 8.33 22.29 34.88
CA GLU A 4 8.66 22.40 33.47
C GLU A 4 8.77 20.98 32.91
N VAL A 5 7.91 20.66 31.95
CA VAL A 5 8.00 19.43 31.17
C VAL A 5 8.78 19.77 29.92
N ASP A 6 10.03 19.31 29.86
CA ASP A 6 10.85 19.35 28.65
C ASP A 6 10.19 18.50 27.56
N ILE A 7 9.62 19.17 26.56
CA ILE A 7 9.15 18.53 25.33
C ILE A 7 10.37 18.39 24.41
N PRO A 8 10.81 17.18 24.05
CA PRO A 8 11.96 17.03 23.15
C PRO A 8 11.62 17.70 21.81
N GLN A 9 12.54 18.58 21.37
CA GLN A 9 12.44 19.27 20.10
C GLN A 9 12.20 18.25 18.98
N SER A 10 11.08 18.45 18.29
CA SER A 10 10.72 17.70 17.11
C SER A 10 11.88 17.70 16.12
N VAL A 11 12.30 16.50 15.72
CA VAL A 11 13.25 16.31 14.63
C VAL A 11 12.61 16.92 13.38
N HIS A 12 12.99 18.16 13.06
CA HIS A 12 12.69 18.79 11.78
C HIS A 12 13.40 17.98 10.68
N LEU A 13 12.71 16.99 10.12
CA LEU A 13 13.06 16.48 8.81
C LEU A 13 12.86 17.64 7.81
N PRO A 14 13.91 18.07 7.10
CA PRO A 14 13.78 19.18 6.18
C PRO A 14 12.78 18.78 5.08
N LEU A 15 11.66 19.49 5.00
CA LEU A 15 10.93 19.63 3.76
C LEU A 15 11.95 20.12 2.72
N GLN A 16 12.38 19.24 1.82
CA GLN A 16 13.18 19.63 0.67
C GLN A 16 12.30 20.52 -0.23
N ILE A 17 12.27 21.80 0.11
CA ILE A 17 11.83 22.86 -0.79
C ILE A 17 12.99 23.03 -1.76
N TYR A 18 12.81 22.55 -3.00
CA TYR A 18 13.79 22.74 -4.06
C TYR A 18 14.09 24.23 -4.21
N PRO A 19 15.37 24.65 -4.23
CA PRO A 19 15.71 26.04 -4.51
C PRO A 19 15.34 26.34 -5.98
N MET A 20 14.47 27.34 -6.16
CA MET A 20 14.27 27.99 -7.46
C MET A 20 15.61 28.66 -7.80
N SER A 21 16.38 28.01 -8.67
CA SER A 21 17.61 28.57 -9.20
C SER A 21 17.25 29.50 -10.36
N ASP A 22 17.69 30.75 -10.18
CA ASP A 22 17.56 31.84 -11.13
C ASP A 22 18.67 31.70 -12.18
N THR A 23 18.37 31.03 -13.30
CA THR A 23 19.13 31.18 -14.55
C THR A 23 18.20 30.99 -15.74
N SER A 24 18.22 31.99 -16.60
CA SER A 24 17.57 32.08 -17.91
C SER A 24 17.71 30.81 -18.76
N ASP A 25 16.60 30.10 -18.94
CA ASP A 25 16.22 29.46 -20.20
C ASP A 25 14.69 29.24 -20.15
N GLU A 26 13.97 29.92 -21.04
CA GLU A 26 12.51 29.99 -21.01
C GLU A 26 11.86 28.63 -21.34
N ASN A 27 10.95 28.21 -20.45
CA ASN A 27 9.78 27.36 -20.69
C ASN A 27 9.95 25.86 -20.94
N GLN A 28 10.84 25.17 -20.21
CA GLN A 28 10.58 23.76 -19.89
C GLN A 28 10.19 23.62 -18.43
N VAL A 29 8.88 23.55 -18.16
CA VAL A 29 8.38 23.11 -16.86
C VAL A 29 8.85 21.67 -16.68
N THR A 30 9.93 21.48 -15.91
CA THR A 30 10.41 20.14 -15.55
C THR A 30 9.33 19.45 -14.72
N VAL A 31 8.53 18.60 -15.38
CA VAL A 31 7.52 17.80 -14.69
C VAL A 31 8.24 16.89 -13.69
N PRO A 32 7.90 16.95 -12.38
CA PRO A 32 8.50 16.08 -11.39
C PRO A 32 8.40 14.61 -11.80
N ARG A 33 9.49 13.84 -11.66
CA ARG A 33 9.59 12.44 -12.14
C ARG A 33 8.45 11.54 -11.66
N HIS A 34 7.98 11.74 -10.42
CA HIS A 34 6.86 10.98 -9.86
C HIS A 34 5.54 11.24 -10.61
N LEU A 35 5.29 12.46 -11.09
CA LEU A 35 4.08 12.76 -11.87
C LEU A 35 4.11 12.03 -13.22
N LEU A 36 5.26 12.00 -13.89
CA LEU A 36 5.43 11.25 -15.14
C LEU A 36 5.23 9.75 -14.91
N LEU A 37 5.74 9.21 -13.80
CA LEU A 37 5.50 7.82 -13.40
C LEU A 37 3.99 7.57 -13.26
N PHE A 38 3.28 8.35 -12.44
CA PHE A 38 1.85 8.16 -12.21
C PHE A 38 1.00 8.33 -13.47
N GLN A 39 1.36 9.25 -14.37
CA GLN A 39 0.69 9.39 -15.67
C GLN A 39 0.85 8.13 -16.52
N LYS A 40 2.08 7.62 -16.63
CA LYS A 40 2.37 6.38 -17.38
C LYS A 40 1.65 5.18 -16.79
N LEU A 41 1.68 5.04 -15.46
CA LEU A 41 1.01 3.93 -14.77
C LEU A 41 -0.50 4.01 -14.90
N GLY A 42 -1.08 5.21 -14.79
CA GLY A 42 -2.52 5.43 -15.01
C GLY A 42 -2.95 5.05 -16.43
N ALA A 43 -2.15 5.38 -17.44
CA ALA A 43 -2.41 4.98 -18.82
C ALA A 43 -2.32 3.46 -19.03
N SER A 44 -1.50 2.77 -18.24
CA SER A 44 -1.27 1.32 -18.35
C SER A 44 -2.20 0.49 -17.45
N LEU A 45 -3.05 1.14 -16.65
CA LEU A 45 -3.76 0.49 -15.55
C LEU A 45 -4.63 -0.69 -15.97
N ARG A 46 -5.31 -0.57 -17.11
CA ARG A 46 -6.18 -1.62 -17.66
C ARG A 46 -5.44 -2.61 -18.55
N ASP A 47 -4.44 -2.14 -19.28
CA ASP A 47 -3.74 -2.94 -20.28
C ASP A 47 -2.68 -3.85 -19.63
N ASP A 48 -2.03 -3.38 -18.56
CA ASP A 48 -1.00 -4.12 -17.83
C ASP A 48 -1.05 -3.82 -16.31
N PRO A 49 -2.12 -4.25 -15.61
CA PRO A 49 -2.26 -4.03 -14.17
C PRO A 49 -1.15 -4.71 -13.34
N THR A 50 -0.57 -5.81 -13.83
CA THR A 50 0.53 -6.50 -13.13
C THR A 50 1.78 -5.64 -13.07
N SER A 51 2.19 -5.02 -14.19
CA SER A 51 3.32 -4.10 -14.20
C SER A 51 3.09 -2.86 -13.33
N VAL A 52 1.85 -2.36 -13.30
CA VAL A 52 1.47 -1.27 -12.39
C VAL A 52 1.66 -1.67 -10.92
N ILE A 53 1.23 -2.88 -10.55
CA ILE A 53 1.42 -3.40 -9.18
C ILE A 53 2.90 -3.51 -8.80
N VAL A 54 3.73 -4.05 -9.69
CA VAL A 54 5.17 -4.21 -9.43
C VAL A 54 5.82 -2.84 -9.22
N GLN A 55 5.65 -1.93 -10.18
CA GLN A 55 6.28 -0.60 -10.11
C GLN A 55 5.82 0.22 -8.90
N LEU A 56 4.53 0.16 -8.53
CA LEU A 56 4.03 0.84 -7.34
C LEU A 56 4.50 0.18 -6.04
N SER A 57 4.70 -1.15 -6.04
CA SER A 57 5.21 -1.85 -4.85
C SER A 57 6.68 -1.52 -4.60
N ASP A 58 7.47 -1.43 -5.66
CA ASP A 58 8.85 -0.96 -5.58
C ASP A 58 8.89 0.49 -5.10
N TRP A 59 8.08 1.37 -5.70
CA TRP A 59 8.00 2.78 -5.30
C TRP A 59 7.55 2.96 -3.84
N LEU A 60 6.55 2.19 -3.38
CA LEU A 60 6.08 2.23 -1.98
C LEU A 60 7.10 1.70 -0.97
N SER A 61 8.06 0.89 -1.44
CA SER A 61 9.13 0.31 -0.62
C SER A 61 10.40 1.18 -0.62
N ASP A 62 10.50 2.13 -1.55
CA ASP A 62 11.62 3.08 -1.64
C ASP A 62 11.46 4.19 -0.58
N PRO A 63 12.38 4.30 0.40
CA PRO A 63 12.33 5.35 1.42
C PRO A 63 12.51 6.76 0.85
N MET A 64 13.00 6.91 -0.37
CA MET A 64 13.17 8.21 -1.05
C MET A 64 11.90 8.66 -1.79
N SER A 65 10.87 7.82 -1.84
CA SER A 65 9.60 8.16 -2.47
C SER A 65 8.90 9.32 -1.74
N PRO A 66 8.49 10.37 -2.45
CA PRO A 66 7.89 11.52 -1.79
C PRO A 66 6.58 11.16 -1.08
N ARG A 67 6.59 11.27 0.26
CA ARG A 67 5.51 10.85 1.16
C ARG A 67 4.14 11.41 0.79
N LEU A 68 4.08 12.61 0.21
CA LEU A 68 2.84 13.26 -0.24
C LEU A 68 2.04 12.41 -1.25
N TRP A 69 2.72 11.55 -2.02
CA TRP A 69 2.11 10.72 -3.06
C TRP A 69 1.79 9.29 -2.64
N VAL A 70 2.21 8.89 -1.44
CA VAL A 70 1.98 7.53 -0.91
C VAL A 70 0.50 7.15 -0.92
N PRO A 71 -0.46 7.98 -0.48
CA PRO A 71 -1.87 7.62 -0.53
C PRO A 71 -2.38 7.39 -1.95
N PHE A 72 -1.89 8.19 -2.91
CA PHE A 72 -2.26 8.07 -4.31
C PHE A 72 -1.68 6.79 -4.94
N ALA A 73 -0.43 6.44 -4.60
CA ALA A 73 0.17 5.17 -5.01
C ALA A 73 -0.64 3.97 -4.50
N TYR A 74 -1.05 3.97 -3.23
CA TYR A 74 -1.94 2.93 -2.70
C TYR A 74 -3.28 2.87 -3.44
N SER A 75 -3.90 4.03 -3.72
CA SER A 75 -5.16 4.07 -4.47
C SER A 75 -5.03 3.45 -5.86
N MET A 76 -3.97 3.79 -6.60
CA MET A 76 -3.72 3.27 -7.94
C MET A 76 -3.38 1.77 -7.93
N ARG A 77 -2.58 1.31 -6.96
CA ARG A 77 -2.28 -0.11 -6.82
C ARG A 77 -3.51 -0.93 -6.41
N GLY A 78 -4.38 -0.35 -5.59
CA GLY A 78 -5.70 -0.89 -5.27
C GLY A 78 -6.54 -1.12 -6.53
N LEU A 79 -6.62 -0.13 -7.42
CA LEU A 79 -7.30 -0.26 -8.71
C LEU A 79 -6.69 -1.36 -9.59
N ALA A 80 -5.36 -1.45 -9.66
CA ALA A 80 -4.68 -2.49 -10.43
C ALA A 80 -5.00 -3.90 -9.89
N TYR A 81 -5.09 -4.06 -8.57
CA TYR A 81 -5.55 -5.32 -7.98
C TYR A 81 -7.03 -5.63 -8.30
N GLU A 82 -7.87 -4.62 -8.46
CA GLU A 82 -9.26 -4.82 -8.91
C GLU A 82 -9.33 -5.33 -10.35
N GLU A 83 -8.53 -4.77 -11.26
CA GLU A 83 -8.46 -5.24 -12.65
C GLU A 83 -8.03 -6.72 -12.72
N LEU A 84 -7.25 -7.20 -11.74
CA LEU A 84 -6.87 -8.60 -11.58
C LEU A 84 -7.84 -9.44 -10.73
N ASN A 85 -8.99 -8.88 -10.34
CA ASN A 85 -9.98 -9.50 -9.44
C ASN A 85 -9.38 -9.97 -8.09
N ASN A 86 -8.27 -9.38 -7.65
CA ASN A 86 -7.64 -9.65 -6.37
C ASN A 86 -8.25 -8.77 -5.27
N ILE A 87 -9.49 -9.11 -4.90
CA ILE A 87 -10.33 -8.33 -3.99
C ILE A 87 -9.66 -8.08 -2.64
N LYS A 88 -8.95 -9.09 -2.12
CA LYS A 88 -8.27 -9.01 -0.81
C LYS A 88 -7.20 -7.91 -0.83
N MET A 89 -6.35 -7.90 -1.85
CA MET A 89 -5.27 -6.93 -1.97
C MET A 89 -5.79 -5.54 -2.33
N ALA A 90 -6.83 -5.44 -3.17
CA ALA A 90 -7.49 -4.16 -3.45
C ALA A 90 -8.05 -3.51 -2.16
N LYS A 91 -8.78 -4.28 -1.33
CA LYS A 91 -9.29 -3.79 -0.03
C LYS A 91 -8.17 -3.38 0.93
N HIS A 92 -7.09 -4.15 0.96
CA HIS A 92 -5.91 -3.83 1.75
C HIS A 92 -5.32 -2.47 1.34
N ASP A 93 -5.08 -2.26 0.04
CA ASP A 93 -4.47 -1.04 -0.46
C ASP A 93 -5.35 0.19 -0.29
N TYR A 94 -6.67 0.09 -0.49
CA TYR A 94 -7.56 1.20 -0.17
C TYR A 94 -7.52 1.57 1.31
N THR A 95 -7.42 0.58 2.19
CA THR A 95 -7.31 0.83 3.62
C THR A 95 -5.99 1.52 3.95
N ALA A 96 -4.87 1.05 3.39
CA ALA A 96 -3.56 1.65 3.57
C ALA A 96 -3.51 3.10 3.03
N GLY A 97 -4.12 3.36 1.87
CA GLY A 97 -4.20 4.70 1.29
C GLY A 97 -5.00 5.68 2.16
N MET A 98 -6.12 5.24 2.74
CA MET A 98 -6.89 6.08 3.67
C MET A 98 -6.12 6.39 4.95
N LEU A 99 -5.42 5.40 5.53
CA LEU A 99 -4.57 5.61 6.71
C LEU A 99 -3.42 6.59 6.41
N ALA A 100 -2.80 6.48 5.23
CA ALA A 100 -1.74 7.40 4.81
C ALA A 100 -2.27 8.84 4.64
N TYR A 101 -3.51 9.02 4.16
CA TYR A 101 -4.15 10.34 4.12
C TYR A 101 -4.43 10.90 5.51
N GLU A 102 -4.88 10.07 6.44
CA GLU A 102 -5.12 10.47 7.84
C GLU A 102 -3.82 10.94 8.50
N GLU A 103 -2.72 10.22 8.28
CA GLU A 103 -1.39 10.59 8.77
C GLU A 103 -0.90 11.91 8.18
N LEU A 104 -0.98 12.08 6.85
CA LEU A 104 -0.63 13.33 6.19
C LEU A 104 -1.49 14.51 6.65
N SER A 105 -2.78 14.26 6.92
CA SER A 105 -3.70 15.30 7.40
C SER A 105 -3.33 15.80 8.79
N ARG A 106 -2.83 14.91 9.65
CA ARG A 106 -2.29 15.29 10.97
C ARG A 106 -1.04 16.14 10.85
N ASP A 107 -0.15 15.80 9.92
CA ASP A 107 1.15 16.48 9.76
C ASP A 107 1.05 17.82 9.02
N LEU A 108 0.23 17.90 7.97
CA LEU A 108 0.14 19.06 7.08
C LEU A 108 -1.02 20.01 7.43
N GLY A 109 -1.88 19.59 8.36
CA GLY A 109 -3.00 20.36 8.85
C GLY A 109 -4.24 20.34 7.95
N PRO A 110 -5.35 20.94 8.42
CA PRO A 110 -6.70 20.73 7.88
C PRO A 110 -6.92 21.28 6.46
N LYS A 111 -6.16 22.29 6.03
CA LYS A 111 -6.26 22.88 4.68
C LYS A 111 -5.76 21.94 3.58
N VAL A 112 -4.77 21.09 3.90
CA VAL A 112 -4.26 20.09 2.95
C VAL A 112 -5.16 18.87 2.97
N ALA A 113 -5.64 18.47 4.15
CA ALA A 113 -6.63 17.41 4.32
C ALA A 113 -7.90 17.63 3.48
N SER A 114 -8.42 18.86 3.42
CA SER A 114 -9.63 19.17 2.64
C SER A 114 -9.45 19.00 1.13
N ARG A 115 -8.22 19.16 0.62
CA ARG A 115 -7.90 18.91 -0.81
C ARG A 115 -7.82 17.42 -1.13
N MET A 116 -7.61 16.59 -0.11
CA MET A 116 -7.45 15.14 -0.23
C MET A 116 -8.75 14.37 0.03
N THR A 117 -9.79 15.04 0.53
CA THR A 117 -11.08 14.42 0.87
C THR A 117 -11.70 13.65 -0.29
N ASN A 118 -11.65 14.18 -1.52
CA ASN A 118 -12.19 13.49 -2.69
C ASN A 118 -11.52 12.13 -2.93
N ASN A 119 -10.21 12.02 -2.67
CA ASN A 119 -9.48 10.77 -2.85
C ASN A 119 -9.82 9.76 -1.75
N VAL A 120 -10.02 10.21 -0.51
CA VAL A 120 -10.48 9.35 0.58
C VAL A 120 -11.89 8.82 0.28
N THR A 121 -12.83 9.71 -0.08
CA THR A 121 -14.20 9.32 -0.46
C THR A 121 -14.22 8.35 -1.63
N PHE A 122 -13.35 8.54 -2.63
CA PHE A 122 -13.19 7.60 -3.73
C PHE A 122 -12.78 6.20 -3.23
N MET A 123 -11.74 6.11 -2.40
CA MET A 123 -11.26 4.83 -1.89
C MET A 123 -12.28 4.14 -0.99
N GLU A 124 -13.00 4.89 -0.15
CA GLU A 124 -14.10 4.36 0.66
C GLU A 124 -15.21 3.76 -0.22
N ALA A 125 -15.62 4.50 -1.25
CA ALA A 125 -16.66 4.05 -2.17
C ALA A 125 -16.24 2.79 -2.93
N ARG A 126 -15.01 2.74 -3.45
CA ARG A 126 -14.48 1.56 -4.14
C ARG A 126 -14.38 0.37 -3.19
N LYS A 127 -13.80 0.55 -2.01
CA LYS A 127 -13.71 -0.51 -0.99
C LYS A 127 -15.08 -1.07 -0.60
N ARG A 128 -16.09 -0.22 -0.47
CA ARG A 128 -17.47 -0.63 -0.15
C ARG A 128 -18.14 -1.40 -1.30
N ALA A 129 -17.84 -1.04 -2.54
CA ALA A 129 -18.38 -1.70 -3.73
C ALA A 129 -17.76 -3.10 -3.97
N LEU A 130 -16.60 -3.39 -3.39
CA LEU A 130 -15.92 -4.67 -3.55
C LEU A 130 -16.65 -5.80 -2.80
N PRO A 131 -16.83 -6.99 -3.42
CA PRO A 131 -17.53 -8.11 -2.82
C PRO A 131 -16.85 -8.55 -1.51
N GLU A 132 -17.63 -9.11 -0.58
CA GLU A 132 -17.05 -9.67 0.63
C GLU A 132 -16.08 -10.80 0.26
N VAL A 133 -14.88 -10.77 0.85
CA VAL A 133 -13.95 -11.89 0.72
C VAL A 133 -14.51 -12.97 1.63
N PRO A 134 -14.97 -14.12 1.11
CA PRO A 134 -15.52 -15.17 1.96
C PRO A 134 -14.47 -15.54 3.02
N PRO A 135 -14.89 -15.76 4.28
CA PRO A 135 -13.97 -16.17 5.33
C PRO A 135 -13.25 -17.43 4.86
N THR A 136 -11.92 -17.47 5.01
CA THR A 136 -11.14 -18.66 4.71
C THR A 136 -11.77 -19.82 5.48
N PRO A 137 -12.17 -20.92 4.81
CA PRO A 137 -12.73 -22.06 5.53
C PRO A 137 -11.72 -22.48 6.59
N LYS A 138 -12.17 -22.55 7.85
CA LYS A 138 -11.36 -23.14 8.92
C LYS A 138 -11.08 -24.57 8.48
N ILE A 139 -9.84 -24.83 8.06
CA ILE A 139 -9.36 -26.19 7.93
C ILE A 139 -9.24 -26.68 9.37
N GLU A 140 -10.32 -27.26 9.89
CA GLU A 140 -10.20 -28.11 11.07
C GLU A 140 -9.16 -29.18 10.69
N PRO A 141 -8.09 -29.36 11.48
CA PRO A 141 -7.19 -30.47 11.26
C PRO A 141 -8.04 -31.73 11.38
N ARG A 142 -8.39 -32.34 10.24
CA ARG A 142 -8.89 -33.71 10.23
C ARG A 142 -7.73 -34.55 10.74
N LEU A 143 -7.76 -34.87 12.03
CA LEU A 143 -7.12 -36.05 12.58
C LEU A 143 -7.78 -37.24 11.88
N GLY A 144 -7.34 -37.53 10.66
CA GLY A 144 -7.63 -38.79 10.02
C GLY A 144 -7.08 -39.91 10.90
N PRO A 145 -7.74 -41.09 10.93
CA PRO A 145 -7.20 -42.22 11.65
C PRO A 145 -5.79 -42.50 11.12
N MET A 146 -4.81 -42.43 12.01
CA MET A 146 -3.45 -42.86 11.76
C MET A 146 -3.52 -44.37 11.55
N TYR A 147 -3.61 -44.82 10.29
CA TYR A 147 -3.45 -46.23 9.97
C TYR A 147 -2.00 -46.60 10.26
N VAL A 148 -1.80 -47.27 11.39
CA VAL A 148 -0.57 -48.03 11.64
C VAL A 148 -0.63 -49.21 10.69
N ILE A 149 0.19 -49.18 9.64
CA ILE A 149 0.52 -50.38 8.88
C ILE A 149 1.42 -51.20 9.81
N ILE A 150 0.83 -52.14 10.53
CA ILE A 150 1.58 -53.23 11.16
C ILE A 150 1.81 -54.22 10.02
N ASP A 151 3.00 -54.22 9.45
CA ASP A 151 3.46 -55.31 8.58
C ASP A 151 3.51 -56.59 9.41
N ASP A 152 2.45 -57.38 9.29
CA ASP A 152 2.33 -58.74 9.81
C ASP A 152 2.83 -59.70 8.71
N GLU A 153 4.15 -59.75 8.52
CA GLU A 153 4.79 -60.88 7.82
C GLU A 153 5.65 -61.70 8.81
N ARG A 154 5.20 -62.94 8.95
CA ARG A 154 5.66 -64.04 9.83
C ARG A 154 7.08 -64.56 9.46
N PRO A 155 7.48 -65.79 9.84
CA PRO A 155 8.03 -66.23 11.12
C PRO A 155 9.48 -66.79 10.99
N GLY A 156 10.23 -66.80 12.10
CA GLY A 156 11.22 -67.85 12.40
C GLY A 156 12.66 -67.69 11.88
N ARG A 157 13.60 -67.45 12.81
CA ARG A 157 14.84 -68.25 12.92
C ARG A 157 15.39 -68.23 14.35
N LEU A 158 15.68 -69.43 14.81
CA LEU A 158 16.23 -69.83 16.11
C LEU A 158 17.62 -69.23 16.35
N TRP A 159 17.89 -68.76 17.57
CA TRP A 159 18.78 -69.42 18.54
C TRP A 159 18.17 -69.29 19.93
#